data_AF-A0A0D0QUS6-F1
#
_entry.id   AF-A0A0D0QUS6-F1
#
_cell.length_a   1.000
_cell.length_b   1.000
_cell.length_c   1.000
_cell.angle_alpha   90.00
_cell.angle_beta   90.00
_cell.angle_gamma   90.00
#
_symmetry.space_group_name_H-M   'P 1'
#
loop_
_entity.id
_entity.type
_entity.pdbx_description
1 polymer ?
#
loop_
_entity_poly.entity_id
_entity_poly.type
_entity_poly.pdbx_seq_one_letter_code
_entity_poly.pdbx_strand_id
1 'polypeptide(L)'
;MKKANLGLIIFLVTLIITACGNENKVETTANGNNTKSVTFTITEMDCSSCPFVVKSSLERVKGVKTVEVTITEGVQGTAKVVFDASKTDVKTLKNTVLELGYGVKQ
;
A
#
# COMPACT_ATOMS: atom_id res chain seq x y z
N MET A 1 44.39 0.37 -58.49
CA MET A 1 43.90 -1.02 -58.50
C MET A 1 43.04 -1.22 -57.27
N LYS A 2 41.76 -1.64 -57.48
CA LYS A 2 40.80 -2.30 -56.55
C LYS A 2 40.41 -1.54 -55.26
N LYS A 3 39.16 -1.04 -55.15
CA LYS A 3 37.91 -1.75 -54.75
C LYS A 3 37.98 -2.19 -53.27
N ALA A 4 37.01 -2.03 -52.38
CA ALA A 4 35.58 -1.72 -52.49
C ALA A 4 35.00 -1.29 -51.12
N ASN A 5 33.79 -0.72 -51.18
CA ASN A 5 32.77 -0.59 -50.12
C ASN A 5 32.40 -1.92 -49.45
N LEU A 6 31.45 -1.84 -48.51
CA LEU A 6 30.53 -2.88 -48.01
C LEU A 6 30.91 -3.32 -46.60
N GLY A 7 30.31 -2.77 -45.55
CA GLY A 7 28.92 -3.00 -45.21
C GLY A 7 28.89 -3.82 -43.91
N LEU A 8 27.82 -3.66 -43.13
CA LEU A 8 27.52 -4.46 -41.94
C LEU A 8 28.31 -4.06 -40.67
N ILE A 9 27.64 -3.33 -39.77
CA ILE A 9 27.85 -3.16 -38.31
C ILE A 9 27.11 -1.89 -37.82
N ILE A 10 26.47 -1.14 -38.73
CA ILE A 10 25.14 -0.60 -38.42
C ILE A 10 24.25 -1.82 -38.10
N PHE A 11 23.98 -2.12 -36.83
CA PHE A 11 22.64 -2.52 -36.33
C PHE A 11 22.53 -2.96 -34.85
N LEU A 12 23.59 -3.04 -34.03
CA LEU A 12 23.47 -3.74 -32.73
C LEU A 12 23.78 -2.96 -31.44
N VAL A 13 24.02 -1.65 -31.48
CA VAL A 13 24.31 -0.89 -30.24
C VAL A 13 23.34 0.28 -30.04
N THR A 14 22.04 0.01 -30.21
CA THR A 14 20.93 0.88 -29.77
C THR A 14 20.10 0.25 -28.65
N LEU A 15 20.61 -0.79 -27.97
CA LEU A 15 19.90 -1.49 -26.90
C LEU A 15 20.19 -0.96 -25.49
N ILE A 16 20.95 0.12 -25.34
CA ILE A 16 21.13 0.79 -24.04
C ILE A 16 20.26 2.05 -24.01
N ILE A 17 18.95 1.87 -24.24
CA ILE A 17 17.98 2.85 -23.78
C ILE A 17 17.94 2.68 -22.26
N THR A 18 18.58 3.64 -21.59
CA THR A 18 18.43 4.00 -20.19
C THR A 18 17.04 3.65 -19.67
N ALA A 19 16.92 2.53 -18.95
CA ALA A 19 15.78 2.27 -18.11
C ALA A 19 15.84 3.27 -16.94
N CYS A 20 15.11 4.38 -17.06
CA CYS A 20 14.65 5.08 -15.88
C CYS A 20 13.80 4.09 -15.09
N GLY A 21 14.26 3.76 -13.88
CA GLY A 21 13.45 3.07 -12.89
C GLY A 21 12.15 3.84 -12.69
N ASN A 22 11.05 3.18 -13.03
CA ASN A 22 9.71 3.69 -12.81
C ASN A 22 9.04 2.72 -11.83
N GLU A 23 9.35 2.87 -10.53
CA GLU A 23 8.64 2.19 -9.45
C GLU A 23 7.26 2.84 -9.22
N ASN A 24 6.42 2.83 -10.25
CA ASN A 24 5.02 3.14 -10.09
C ASN A 24 4.26 1.87 -9.68
N LYS A 25 4.29 1.53 -8.39
CA LYS A 25 3.31 0.60 -7.81
C LYS A 25 1.98 1.35 -7.63
N VAL A 26 1.27 1.57 -8.73
CA VAL A 26 -0.17 1.83 -8.67
C VAL A 26 -0.85 0.73 -9.46
N GLU A 27 -1.02 -0.41 -8.80
CA GLU A 27 -2.03 -1.40 -9.15
C GLU A 27 -3.40 -0.76 -8.91
N THR A 28 -3.88 0.01 -9.88
CA THR A 28 -5.32 0.21 -10.07
C THR A 28 -5.71 -0.58 -11.31
N THR A 29 -5.85 -1.89 -11.10
CA THR A 29 -6.51 -2.76 -12.06
C THR A 29 -7.99 -2.40 -12.06
N ALA A 30 -8.46 -1.84 -13.17
CA ALA A 30 -9.87 -1.70 -13.48
C ALA A 30 -10.49 -3.10 -13.61
N ASN A 31 -10.90 -3.65 -12.48
CA ASN A 31 -11.78 -4.81 -12.37
C ASN A 31 -12.87 -4.40 -11.38
N GLY A 32 -14.11 -4.88 -11.54
CA GLY A 32 -15.35 -4.41 -10.86
C GLY A 32 -15.39 -4.56 -9.33
N ASN A 33 -14.23 -4.56 -8.68
CA ASN A 33 -14.00 -4.84 -7.28
C ASN A 33 -13.34 -3.58 -6.73
N ASN A 34 -14.12 -2.67 -6.16
CA ASN A 34 -13.58 -1.47 -5.51
C ASN A 34 -12.86 -1.81 -4.18
N THR A 35 -12.23 -2.97 -4.09
CA THR A 35 -11.58 -3.47 -2.89
C THR A 35 -10.13 -3.02 -2.85
N LYS A 36 -9.73 -2.33 -1.79
CA LYS A 36 -8.36 -1.88 -1.53
C LYS A 36 -7.88 -2.43 -0.20
N SER A 37 -6.55 -2.44 -0.02
CA SER A 37 -5.91 -2.78 1.24
C SER A 37 -5.01 -1.62 1.66
N VAL A 38 -5.00 -1.31 2.95
CA VAL A 38 -4.04 -0.38 3.55
C VAL A 38 -3.45 -0.99 4.81
N THR A 39 -2.18 -0.72 5.05
CA THR A 39 -1.50 -1.06 6.29
C THR A 39 -1.00 0.22 6.93
N PHE A 40 -1.20 0.39 8.22
CA PHE A 40 -0.67 1.52 8.97
C PHE A 40 -0.29 1.10 10.40
N THR A 41 0.68 1.79 10.96
CA THR A 41 1.15 1.63 12.34
C THR A 41 0.28 2.48 13.27
N ILE A 42 -0.08 1.89 14.40
CA ILE A 42 -0.82 2.53 15.49
C ILE A 42 0.14 2.67 16.66
N THR A 43 0.27 3.88 17.20
CA THR A 43 1.13 4.18 18.33
C THR A 43 0.32 4.29 19.62
N GLU A 44 1.00 4.18 20.76
CA GLU A 44 0.40 4.31 22.11
C GLU A 44 -0.59 3.18 22.44
N MET A 45 -0.32 1.98 21.92
CA MET A 45 -1.09 0.74 22.16
C MET A 45 -0.50 -0.06 23.33
N ASP A 46 -0.35 0.59 24.49
CA ASP A 46 0.31 0.04 25.70
C ASP A 46 -0.52 -1.04 26.42
N CYS A 47 -1.85 -1.00 26.31
CA CYS A 47 -2.71 -1.90 27.08
C CYS A 47 -3.09 -3.18 26.29
N SER A 48 -3.12 -4.32 27.00
CA SER A 48 -3.32 -5.66 26.43
C SER A 48 -4.65 -5.83 25.68
N SER A 49 -5.67 -5.01 25.99
CA SER A 49 -6.97 -5.02 25.29
C SER A 49 -7.06 -4.04 24.12
N CYS A 50 -6.11 -3.11 23.96
CA CYS A 50 -6.14 -2.08 22.92
C CYS A 50 -6.24 -2.63 21.48
N PRO A 51 -5.54 -3.72 21.09
CA PRO A 51 -5.68 -4.28 19.74
C PRO A 51 -7.13 -4.70 19.42
N PHE A 52 -7.85 -5.24 20.40
CA PHE A 52 -9.23 -5.68 20.25
C PHE A 52 -10.18 -4.49 20.06
N VAL A 53 -9.97 -3.41 20.81
CA VAL A 53 -10.77 -2.18 20.68
C VAL A 53 -10.57 -1.57 19.30
N VAL A 54 -9.33 -1.40 18.85
CA VAL A 54 -9.04 -0.82 17.53
C VAL A 54 -9.61 -1.69 16.41
N LYS A 55 -9.42 -3.01 16.47
CA LYS A 55 -10.00 -3.95 15.51
C LYS A 55 -11.51 -3.81 15.43
N SER A 56 -12.19 -3.87 16.58
CA SER A 56 -13.66 -3.80 16.66
C SER A 56 -14.21 -2.47 16.14
N SER A 57 -13.49 -1.36 16.32
CA SER A 57 -13.90 -0.06 15.79
C SER A 57 -13.73 0.02 14.27
N LEU A 58 -12.61 -0.48 13.73
CA LEU A 58 -12.37 -0.51 12.28
C LEU A 58 -13.37 -1.44 11.56
N GLU A 59 -13.72 -2.59 12.15
CA GLU A 59 -14.73 -3.50 11.59
C GLU A 59 -16.14 -2.87 11.50
N ARG A 60 -16.42 -1.85 12.30
CA ARG A 60 -17.69 -1.10 12.27
C ARG A 60 -17.74 -0.02 11.19
N VAL A 61 -16.60 0.35 10.60
CA VAL A 61 -16.58 1.34 9.52
C VAL A 61 -17.24 0.74 8.29
N LYS A 62 -18.28 1.41 7.78
CA LYS A 62 -19.01 0.98 6.59
C LYS A 62 -18.05 0.77 5.41
N GLY A 63 -18.08 -0.42 4.82
CA GLY A 63 -17.23 -0.76 3.68
C GLY A 63 -15.93 -1.47 4.06
N VAL A 64 -15.56 -1.55 5.34
CA VAL A 64 -14.49 -2.45 5.78
C VAL A 64 -14.95 -3.90 5.62
N LYS A 65 -14.03 -4.74 5.14
CA LYS A 65 -14.26 -6.16 4.87
C LYS A 65 -13.49 -7.04 5.85
N THR A 66 -12.22 -6.73 6.07
CA THR A 66 -11.37 -7.45 7.02
C THR A 66 -10.43 -6.50 7.74
N VAL A 67 -10.13 -6.81 8.99
CA VAL A 67 -9.17 -6.08 9.83
C VAL A 67 -8.30 -7.09 10.57
N GLU A 68 -6.99 -6.93 10.42
CA GLU A 68 -5.97 -7.65 11.18
C GLU A 68 -5.18 -6.63 11.98
N VAL A 69 -5.06 -6.83 13.30
CA VAL A 69 -4.25 -5.97 14.17
C VAL A 69 -3.27 -6.85 14.93
N THR A 70 -1.99 -6.52 14.82
CA THR A 70 -0.89 -7.26 15.46
C THR A 70 -0.03 -6.30 16.26
N ILE A 71 0.36 -6.66 17.48
CA ILE A 71 1.37 -5.92 18.24
C ILE A 71 2.73 -6.21 17.61
N THR A 72 3.46 -5.18 17.19
CA THR A 72 4.76 -5.35 16.54
C THR A 72 5.92 -5.03 17.47
N GLU A 73 5.81 -3.95 18.25
CA GLU A 73 6.91 -3.48 19.11
C GLU A 73 6.38 -2.75 20.34
N GLY A 74 6.38 -3.40 21.51
CA GLY A 74 6.02 -2.78 22.79
C GLY A 74 4.66 -2.05 22.74
N VAL A 75 4.70 -0.71 22.68
CA VAL A 75 3.54 0.20 22.61
C VAL A 75 3.05 0.52 21.19
N GLN A 76 3.45 -0.27 20.18
CA GLN A 76 3.06 -0.10 18.77
C GLN A 76 2.37 -1.35 18.23
N GLY A 77 1.35 -1.13 17.40
CA GLY A 77 0.70 -2.18 16.62
C GLY A 77 0.65 -1.85 15.14
N THR A 78 0.44 -2.86 14.31
CA THR A 78 0.21 -2.72 12.88
C THR A 78 -1.21 -3.17 12.56
N ALA A 79 -1.97 -2.31 11.88
CA ALA A 79 -3.30 -2.63 11.37
C ALA A 79 -3.26 -2.79 9.85
N LYS A 80 -3.74 -3.92 9.37
CA LYS A 80 -3.97 -4.20 7.96
C LYS A 80 -5.48 -4.29 7.72
N VAL A 81 -5.98 -3.43 6.83
CA VAL A 81 -7.41 -3.27 6.58
C VAL A 81 -7.70 -3.46 5.11
N VAL A 82 -8.65 -4.35 4.79
CA VAL A 82 -9.22 -4.49 3.45
C VAL A 82 -10.59 -3.83 3.45
N PHE A 83 -10.84 -2.94 2.49
CA PHE A 83 -12.06 -2.13 2.44
C PHE A 83 -12.54 -1.86 1.01
N ASP A 84 -13.81 -1.51 0.89
CA ASP A 84 -14.46 -1.05 -0.33
C ASP A 84 -14.26 0.48 -0.46
N ALA A 85 -13.43 0.91 -1.41
CA ALA A 85 -13.07 2.31 -1.59
C ALA A 85 -14.18 3.18 -2.22
N SER A 86 -15.33 2.59 -2.58
CA SER A 86 -16.56 3.30 -2.92
C SER A 86 -17.37 3.66 -1.66
N LYS A 87 -17.05 3.07 -0.50
CA LYS A 87 -17.82 3.22 0.75
C LYS A 87 -17.04 3.88 1.87
N THR A 88 -15.72 3.74 1.87
CA THR A 88 -14.81 4.36 2.84
C THR A 88 -13.45 4.61 2.20
N ASP A 89 -12.57 5.32 2.90
CA ASP A 89 -11.26 5.68 2.41
C ASP A 89 -10.22 5.63 3.55
N VAL A 90 -8.94 5.69 3.19
CA VAL A 90 -7.84 5.56 4.14
C VAL A 90 -7.88 6.64 5.24
N LYS A 91 -8.29 7.88 4.92
CA LYS A 91 -8.40 8.96 5.91
C LYS A 91 -9.47 8.63 6.94
N THR A 92 -10.62 8.11 6.52
CA THR A 92 -11.70 7.67 7.42
C THR A 92 -11.22 6.55 8.35
N LEU A 93 -10.46 5.58 7.84
CA LEU A 93 -9.88 4.49 8.65
C LEU A 93 -8.89 5.02 9.70
N LYS A 94 -8.00 5.94 9.32
CA LYS A 94 -7.07 6.57 10.26
C LYS A 94 -7.79 7.40 11.32
N ASN A 95 -8.77 8.21 10.91
CA ASN A 95 -9.57 9.02 11.82
C ASN A 95 -10.30 8.17 12.86
N THR A 96 -10.82 7.01 12.46
CA THR A 96 -11.47 6.06 13.39
C THR A 96 -10.52 5.64 14.51
N VAL A 97 -9.22 5.48 14.22
CA VAL A 97 -8.21 5.13 15.23
C VAL A 97 -7.80 6.35 16.06
N LEU A 98 -7.65 7.51 15.43
CA LEU A 98 -7.35 8.78 16.11
C LEU A 98 -8.44 9.19 17.10
N GLU A 99 -9.71 8.98 16.77
CA GLU A 99 -10.87 9.28 17.62
C GLU A 99 -10.94 8.40 18.88
N LEU A 100 -10.28 7.23 18.87
CA LEU A 100 -10.11 6.38 20.05
C LEU A 100 -8.96 6.84 20.95
N GLY A 101 -8.20 7.86 20.54
CA GLY A 101 -7.07 8.40 21.29
C GLY A 101 -5.72 7.74 20.98
N TYR A 102 -5.59 6.98 19.90
CA TYR A 102 -4.31 6.40 19.48
C TYR A 102 -3.68 7.20 18.34
N GLY A 103 -2.35 7.26 18.28
CA GLY A 103 -1.65 7.84 17.12
C GLY A 103 -1.60 6.89 15.93
N VAL A 104 -1.46 7.44 14.71
CA VAL A 104 -1.41 6.67 13.46
C VAL A 104 -0.29 7.17 12.54
N LYS A 105 0.53 6.24 12.03
CA LYS A 105 1.57 6.46 11.02
C LYS A 105 1.35 5.50 9.84
N GLN A 106 1.57 5.94 8.61
CA GLN A 106 1.45 5.10 7.42
C GLN A 106 2.68 5.26 6.55
#